data_AF-X1NHF4-F1
#
_entry.id   AF-X1NHF4-F1
#
_cell.length_a   1.000
_cell.length_b   1.000
_cell.length_c   1.000
_cell.angle_alpha   90.00
_cell.angle_beta   90.00
_cell.angle_gamma   90.00
#
_symmetry.space_group_name_H-M   'P 1'
#
loop_
_entity.id
_entity.type
_entity.pdbx_description
1 polymer ?
#
loop_
_entity_poly.entity_id
_entity_poly.type
_entity_poly.pdbx_seq_one_letter_code
_entity_poly.pdbx_strand_id
1 'polypeptide(L)'
;MGAIITLTTDLGLTDAYVAAMKGVILGINPEAKLVDICHSIKPQNITQAAFVLSTAYKFFPQKTIHVVVVDPGVGTKRRAIILRTPSADFVAPDNGVLSYVIQESSAKGVAGNVDLQQLEPELEAVAITKAEYWRLPVSPTFHGRDIFAPVAARLSLGFPPIDFGEVITSVTMLPLLRPYQAHDG
;
A
#
# COMPACT_ATOMS: atom_id res chain seq x y z
N MET A 1 -16.85 10.83 -11.47
CA MET A 1 -16.38 9.51 -11.92
C MET A 1 -15.88 8.78 -10.68
N GLY A 2 -16.31 7.54 -10.42
CA GLY A 2 -15.94 6.81 -9.20
C GLY A 2 -14.43 6.61 -9.08
N ALA A 3 -13.89 6.75 -7.87
CA ALA A 3 -12.48 6.52 -7.56
C ALA A 3 -12.09 5.05 -7.82
N ILE A 4 -10.86 4.84 -8.28
CA ILE A 4 -10.33 3.49 -8.52
C ILE A 4 -9.52 3.07 -7.28
N ILE A 5 -9.80 1.87 -6.79
CA ILE A 5 -9.05 1.22 -5.72
C ILE A 5 -8.49 -0.09 -6.27
N THR A 6 -7.17 -0.26 -6.21
CA THR A 6 -6.55 -1.50 -6.65
C THR A 6 -6.16 -2.38 -5.47
N LEU A 7 -6.13 -3.70 -5.66
CA LEU A 7 -5.70 -4.66 -4.63
C LEU A 7 -4.48 -5.48 -5.11
N THR A 8 -3.43 -5.50 -4.29
CA THR A 8 -2.27 -6.40 -4.43
C THR A 8 -2.07 -7.18 -3.15
N THR A 9 -2.20 -8.51 -3.16
CA THR A 9 -2.15 -9.34 -1.94
C THR A 9 -1.47 -10.70 -2.16
N ASP A 10 -1.13 -11.38 -1.08
CA ASP A 10 -0.67 -12.78 -1.03
C ASP A 10 -1.74 -13.76 -0.51
N LEU A 11 -2.99 -13.31 -0.42
CA LEU A 11 -4.13 -14.04 0.14
C LEU A 11 -4.71 -15.12 -0.79
N GLY A 12 -4.29 -15.18 -2.05
CA GLY A 12 -4.86 -16.10 -3.05
C GLY A 12 -6.27 -15.71 -3.50
N LEU A 13 -6.86 -16.60 -4.30
CA LEU A 13 -8.21 -16.46 -4.86
C LEU A 13 -9.15 -17.61 -4.47
N THR A 14 -8.65 -18.58 -3.70
CA THR A 14 -9.38 -19.80 -3.34
C THR A 14 -10.24 -19.66 -2.10
N ASP A 15 -10.08 -18.56 -1.36
CA ASP A 15 -10.78 -18.30 -0.11
C ASP A 15 -11.47 -16.94 -0.11
N ALA A 16 -12.11 -16.59 1.02
CA ALA A 16 -12.96 -15.43 1.13
C ALA A 16 -12.24 -14.13 1.49
N TYR A 17 -10.91 -14.12 1.72
CA TYR A 17 -10.24 -12.95 2.28
C TYR A 17 -10.35 -11.72 1.34
N VAL A 18 -10.04 -11.90 0.06
CA VAL A 18 -10.15 -10.82 -0.93
C VAL A 18 -11.59 -10.32 -1.05
N ALA A 19 -12.56 -11.23 -1.10
CA ALA A 19 -13.99 -10.88 -1.17
C ALA A 19 -14.43 -10.07 0.05
N ALA A 20 -13.97 -10.43 1.25
CA ALA A 20 -14.27 -9.69 2.48
C ALA A 20 -13.70 -8.26 2.45
N MET A 21 -12.48 -8.07 1.95
CA MET A 21 -11.90 -6.73 1.76
C MET A 21 -12.74 -5.89 0.78
N LYS A 22 -13.09 -6.47 -0.37
CA LYS A 22 -13.95 -5.80 -1.37
C LYS A 22 -15.32 -5.43 -0.79
N GLY A 23 -15.93 -6.34 -0.03
CA GLY A 23 -17.21 -6.09 0.64
C GLY A 23 -17.15 -4.94 1.65
N VAL A 24 -16.06 -4.83 2.42
CA VAL A 24 -15.85 -3.67 3.32
C VAL A 24 -15.71 -2.38 2.53
N ILE A 25 -14.94 -2.39 1.44
CA ILE A 25 -14.75 -1.21 0.59
C ILE A 25 -16.08 -0.75 0.00
N LEU A 26 -16.83 -1.65 -0.64
CA LEU A 26 -18.10 -1.35 -1.29
C LEU A 26 -19.20 -0.99 -0.28
N GLY A 27 -19.13 -1.51 0.94
CA GLY A 27 -20.04 -1.10 2.01
C GLY A 27 -19.85 0.35 2.48
N ILE A 28 -18.66 0.92 2.27
CA ILE A 28 -18.34 2.31 2.63
C ILE A 28 -18.46 3.24 1.41
N ASN A 29 -17.95 2.81 0.24
CA ASN A 29 -18.12 3.52 -1.02
C ASN A 29 -18.64 2.56 -2.11
N PRO A 30 -19.96 2.51 -2.32
CA PRO A 30 -20.58 1.66 -3.34
C PRO A 30 -20.17 2.00 -4.79
N GLU A 31 -19.71 3.23 -5.03
CA GLU A 31 -19.32 3.72 -6.36
C GLU A 31 -17.83 3.48 -6.68
N ALA A 32 -17.07 2.89 -5.74
CA ALA A 32 -15.65 2.59 -5.94
C ALA A 32 -15.47 1.53 -7.04
N LYS A 33 -14.53 1.78 -7.96
CA LYS A 33 -14.12 0.80 -8.97
C LYS A 33 -12.97 -0.03 -8.44
N LEU A 34 -13.23 -1.32 -8.20
CA LEU A 34 -12.21 -2.23 -7.67
C LEU A 34 -11.48 -2.95 -8.81
N VAL A 35 -10.15 -2.92 -8.78
CA VAL A 35 -9.30 -3.61 -9.76
C VAL A 35 -8.25 -4.45 -9.05
N ASP A 36 -8.19 -5.73 -9.37
CA ASP A 36 -7.17 -6.60 -8.80
C ASP A 36 -5.89 -6.48 -9.64
N ILE A 37 -4.77 -6.11 -9.01
CA ILE A 37 -3.46 -6.18 -9.65
C ILE A 37 -2.96 -7.63 -9.58
N CYS A 38 -2.93 -8.21 -8.37
CA CYS A 38 -2.47 -9.57 -8.15
C CYS A 38 -2.88 -10.06 -6.76
N HIS A 39 -3.40 -11.28 -6.67
CA HIS A 39 -3.67 -11.95 -5.39
C HIS A 39 -2.80 -13.20 -5.18
N SER A 40 -1.98 -13.55 -6.17
CA SER A 40 -1.12 -14.73 -6.19
C SER A 40 0.35 -14.38 -5.93
N ILE A 41 0.62 -13.29 -5.20
CA ILE A 41 1.94 -13.06 -4.64
C ILE A 41 2.27 -14.24 -3.74
N LYS A 42 3.51 -14.75 -3.80
CA LYS A 42 3.93 -15.85 -2.92
C LYS A 42 3.71 -15.41 -1.46
N PRO A 43 3.20 -16.29 -0.59
CA PRO A 43 2.95 -15.94 0.82
C PRO A 43 4.15 -15.22 1.43
N GLN A 44 3.89 -14.05 2.02
CA GLN A 44 4.84 -13.21 2.74
C GLN A 44 5.98 -12.62 1.88
N ASN A 45 5.92 -12.73 0.55
CA ASN A 45 6.97 -12.24 -0.33
C ASN A 45 6.83 -10.74 -0.64
N ILE A 46 7.35 -9.92 0.28
CA ILE A 46 7.28 -8.45 0.21
C ILE A 46 8.00 -7.92 -1.05
N THR A 47 9.16 -8.48 -1.40
CA THR A 47 9.93 -8.05 -2.59
C THR A 47 9.15 -8.30 -3.88
N GLN A 48 8.50 -9.46 -4.01
CA GLN A 48 7.64 -9.75 -5.16
C GLN A 48 6.45 -8.80 -5.22
N ALA A 49 5.80 -8.52 -4.09
CA ALA A 49 4.69 -7.57 -4.03
C ALA A 49 5.11 -6.17 -4.48
N ALA A 50 6.25 -5.69 -3.98
CA ALA A 50 6.82 -4.39 -4.32
C ALA A 50 7.12 -4.28 -5.82
N PHE A 51 7.71 -5.33 -6.41
CA PHE A 51 8.00 -5.38 -7.84
C PHE A 51 6.73 -5.45 -8.70
N VAL A 52 5.79 -6.34 -8.36
CA VAL A 52 4.53 -6.46 -9.11
C VAL A 52 3.76 -5.13 -9.06
N LEU A 53 3.68 -4.49 -7.89
CA LEU A 53 3.08 -3.17 -7.76
C LEU A 53 3.76 -2.16 -8.70
N SER A 54 5.10 -2.07 -8.67
CA SER A 54 5.87 -1.07 -9.44
C SER A 54 5.66 -1.18 -10.95
N THR A 55 5.41 -2.39 -11.44
CA THR A 55 5.14 -2.65 -12.86
C THR A 55 3.72 -2.25 -13.31
N ALA A 56 2.78 -2.07 -12.37
CA ALA A 56 1.36 -1.87 -12.70
C ALA A 56 0.84 -0.48 -12.35
N TYR A 57 1.20 0.07 -11.18
CA TYR A 57 0.52 1.24 -10.62
C TYR A 57 0.56 2.48 -11.55
N LYS A 58 1.65 2.68 -12.29
CA LYS A 58 1.86 3.82 -13.19
C LYS A 58 0.88 3.89 -14.37
N PHE A 59 0.24 2.78 -14.71
CA PHE A 59 -0.74 2.73 -15.80
C PHE A 59 -2.15 3.11 -15.35
N PHE A 60 -2.37 3.25 -14.03
CA PHE A 60 -3.65 3.70 -13.51
C PHE A 60 -3.77 5.23 -13.58
N PRO A 61 -5.00 5.78 -13.70
CA PRO A 61 -5.23 7.22 -13.65
C PRO A 61 -4.68 7.84 -12.36
N GLN A 62 -4.34 9.13 -12.44
CA GLN A 62 -3.91 9.88 -11.26
C GLN A 62 -4.94 9.80 -10.13
N LYS A 63 -4.45 9.80 -8.88
CA LYS A 63 -5.25 9.69 -7.64
C LYS A 63 -5.91 8.31 -7.45
N THR A 64 -5.46 7.29 -8.18
CA THR A 64 -5.82 5.90 -7.86
C THR A 64 -5.28 5.53 -6.47
N ILE A 65 -6.04 4.73 -5.73
CA ILE A 65 -5.66 4.25 -4.40
C ILE A 65 -5.21 2.80 -4.53
N HIS A 66 -3.95 2.53 -4.25
CA HIS A 66 -3.37 1.19 -4.31
C HIS A 66 -3.29 0.58 -2.91
N VAL A 67 -4.10 -0.45 -2.65
CA VAL A 67 -4.05 -1.20 -1.40
C VAL A 67 -3.14 -2.40 -1.57
N VAL A 68 -2.14 -2.52 -0.71
CA VAL A 68 -1.16 -3.61 -0.75
C VAL A 68 -1.17 -4.36 0.57
N VAL A 69 -1.55 -5.63 0.54
CA VAL A 69 -1.66 -6.49 1.74
C VAL A 69 -0.82 -7.73 1.53
N VAL A 70 0.49 -7.57 1.75
CA VAL A 70 1.48 -8.64 1.90
C VAL A 70 2.23 -8.34 3.18
N ASP A 71 1.82 -8.98 4.26
CA ASP A 71 2.10 -8.51 5.63
C ASP A 71 2.43 -9.64 6.60
N PRO A 72 3.65 -10.20 6.56
CA PRO A 72 4.10 -11.18 7.55
C PRO A 72 4.13 -10.61 8.98
N GLY A 73 4.17 -9.28 9.14
CA GLY A 73 4.19 -8.59 10.42
C GLY A 73 2.80 -8.20 10.94
N VAL A 74 1.71 -8.74 10.38
CA VAL A 74 0.35 -8.43 10.85
C VAL A 74 0.20 -8.68 12.36
N GLY A 75 -0.51 -7.80 13.06
CA GLY A 75 -0.69 -7.89 14.51
C GLY A 75 0.56 -7.59 15.35
N THR A 76 1.69 -7.24 14.73
CA THR A 76 2.92 -6.83 15.43
C THR A 76 3.03 -5.29 15.57
N LYS A 77 4.22 -4.78 15.91
CA LYS A 77 4.50 -3.35 16.03
C LYS A 77 4.66 -2.62 14.69
N ARG A 78 4.64 -3.32 13.55
CA ARG A 78 4.78 -2.68 12.22
C ARG A 78 3.66 -1.67 12.00
N ARG A 79 3.98 -0.51 11.43
CA ARG A 79 2.98 0.55 11.19
C ARG A 79 2.06 0.16 10.03
N ALA A 80 0.81 0.59 10.09
CA ALA A 80 -0.06 0.71 8.92
C ALA A 80 0.13 2.13 8.39
N ILE A 81 0.34 2.30 7.09
CA ILE A 81 0.65 3.62 6.53
C ILE A 81 -0.19 3.94 5.31
N ILE A 82 -0.42 5.25 5.13
CA ILE A 82 -0.80 5.87 3.87
C ILE A 82 0.44 6.58 3.35
N LEU A 83 0.83 6.34 2.11
CA LEU A 83 1.82 7.12 1.37
C LEU A 83 1.10 7.81 0.21
N ARG A 84 1.17 9.13 0.15
CA ARG A 84 0.66 9.93 -0.96
C ARG A 84 1.83 10.44 -1.79
N THR A 85 1.74 10.18 -3.09
CA THR A 85 2.67 10.69 -4.12
C THR A 85 1.91 11.67 -5.03
N PRO A 86 2.60 12.41 -5.92
CA PRO A 86 1.93 13.21 -6.94
C PRO A 86 1.01 12.40 -7.86
N SER A 87 1.25 11.09 -8.01
CA SER A 87 0.52 10.21 -8.93
C SER A 87 -0.64 9.46 -8.29
N ALA A 88 -0.50 9.02 -7.05
CA ALA A 88 -1.40 8.05 -6.42
C ALA A 88 -1.24 8.00 -4.90
N ASP A 89 -2.24 7.41 -4.24
CA ASP A 89 -2.22 7.07 -2.83
C ASP A 89 -1.98 5.56 -2.64
N PHE A 90 -1.24 5.20 -1.61
CA PHE A 90 -0.89 3.82 -1.29
C PHE A 90 -1.27 3.52 0.16
N VAL A 91 -2.00 2.43 0.39
CA VAL A 91 -2.38 1.95 1.72
C VAL A 91 -1.74 0.60 1.95
N ALA A 92 -0.78 0.52 2.89
CA ALA A 92 0.08 -0.64 3.00
C ALA A 92 0.64 -0.85 4.43
N PRO A 93 1.18 -2.04 4.75
CA PRO A 93 2.09 -2.20 5.88
C PRO A 93 3.41 -1.47 5.61
N ASP A 94 3.95 -0.84 6.65
CA ASP A 94 5.30 -0.27 6.63
C ASP A 94 6.35 -1.35 6.87
N ASN A 95 6.60 -2.12 5.81
CA ASN A 95 7.55 -3.23 5.80
C ASN A 95 8.46 -3.19 4.56
N GLY A 96 8.49 -2.05 3.87
CA GLY A 96 9.22 -1.86 2.63
C GLY A 96 8.51 -2.31 1.36
N VAL A 97 7.24 -2.73 1.40
CA VAL A 97 6.50 -3.06 0.17
C VAL A 97 6.36 -1.88 -0.82
N LEU A 98 6.47 -0.64 -0.33
CA LEU A 98 6.39 0.58 -1.16
C LEU A 98 7.76 1.07 -1.67
N SER A 99 8.82 0.28 -1.48
CA SER A 99 10.20 0.72 -1.76
C SER A 99 10.42 1.18 -3.21
N TYR A 100 9.90 0.44 -4.20
CA TYR A 100 10.00 0.87 -5.60
C TYR A 100 9.23 2.18 -5.87
N VAL A 101 8.05 2.36 -5.27
CA VAL A 101 7.24 3.59 -5.41
C VAL A 101 8.00 4.80 -4.87
N ILE A 102 8.60 4.67 -3.68
CA ILE A 102 9.38 5.72 -3.04
C ILE A 102 10.64 6.04 -3.85
N GLN A 103 11.34 5.00 -4.33
CA GLN A 103 12.54 5.17 -5.13
C GLN A 103 12.26 5.93 -6.44
N GLU A 104 11.19 5.57 -7.14
CA GLU A 104 10.83 6.18 -8.41
C GLU A 104 10.32 7.62 -8.24
N SER A 105 9.74 7.93 -7.08
CA SER A 105 9.32 9.28 -6.74
C SER A 105 10.47 10.16 -6.22
N SER A 106 11.65 9.59 -5.96
CA SER A 106 12.80 10.31 -5.43
C SER A 106 13.75 10.76 -6.55
N ALA A 107 13.95 12.07 -6.69
CA ALA A 107 14.88 12.65 -7.66
C ALA A 107 16.36 12.28 -7.40
N LYS A 108 16.73 11.94 -6.16
CA LYS A 108 18.13 11.68 -5.76
C LYS A 108 18.56 10.23 -5.94
N GLY A 109 17.61 9.34 -6.23
CA GLY A 109 17.82 7.89 -6.15
C GLY A 109 18.08 7.45 -4.71
N VAL A 110 17.55 6.28 -4.32
CA VAL A 110 17.80 5.74 -2.98
C VAL A 110 19.21 5.17 -2.94
N ALA A 111 20.08 5.74 -2.10
CA ALA A 111 21.43 5.24 -1.90
C ALA A 111 21.43 4.14 -0.82
N GLY A 112 21.62 2.89 -1.23
CA GLY A 112 22.04 1.79 -0.35
C GLY A 112 20.94 1.03 0.41
N ASN A 113 21.38 -0.01 1.11
CA ASN A 113 20.59 -0.82 2.04
C ASN A 113 20.33 -0.01 3.32
N VAL A 114 19.33 0.88 3.30
CA VAL A 114 18.91 1.60 4.50
C VAL A 114 17.57 1.03 4.94
N ASP A 115 17.50 0.52 6.17
CA ASP A 115 16.25 -0.06 6.70
C ASP A 115 15.14 0.99 6.88
N LEU A 116 15.51 2.27 7.04
CA LEU A 116 14.60 3.41 7.19
C LEU A 116 15.07 4.59 6.34
N GLN A 117 14.20 5.07 5.45
CA GLN A 117 14.48 6.22 4.59
C GLN A 117 13.63 7.42 4.96
N GLN A 118 14.27 8.59 5.04
CA GLN A 118 13.58 9.87 5.15
C GLN A 118 12.89 10.22 3.82
N LEU A 119 11.63 10.63 3.90
CA LEU A 119 10.83 11.02 2.75
C LEU A 119 11.25 12.39 2.19
N GLU A 120 11.24 12.51 0.87
CA GLU A 120 11.40 13.79 0.18
C GLU A 120 10.15 14.66 0.37
N PRO A 121 10.24 16.00 0.28
CA PRO A 121 9.13 16.92 0.56
C PRO A 121 7.86 16.72 -0.29
N GLU A 122 7.99 16.09 -1.46
CA GLU A 122 6.87 15.80 -2.37
C GLU A 122 6.05 14.57 -1.96
N LEU A 123 6.54 13.81 -0.96
CA LEU A 123 5.87 12.63 -0.43
C LEU A 123 5.25 12.95 0.93
N GLU A 124 3.95 12.72 1.05
CA GLU A 124 3.24 12.77 2.34
C GLU A 124 3.05 11.35 2.84
N ALA A 125 3.36 11.09 4.11
CA ALA A 125 3.05 9.80 4.73
C ALA A 125 2.41 9.98 6.09
N VAL A 126 1.44 9.11 6.38
CA VAL A 126 0.68 9.07 7.63
C VAL A 126 0.66 7.65 8.16
N ALA A 127 1.02 7.48 9.43
CA ALA A 127 0.71 6.26 10.16
C ALA A 127 -0.78 6.23 10.51
N ILE A 128 -1.46 5.15 10.12
CA ILE A 128 -2.88 4.93 10.38
C ILE A 128 -3.03 4.53 11.85
N THR A 129 -3.49 5.47 12.69
CA THR A 129 -3.60 5.29 14.14
C THR A 129 -5.01 5.57 14.68
N LYS A 130 -5.89 6.21 13.90
CA LYS A 130 -7.24 6.55 14.36
C LYS A 130 -8.23 5.40 14.17
N ALA A 131 -8.59 4.76 15.28
CA ALA A 131 -9.47 3.59 15.32
C ALA A 131 -10.90 3.84 14.84
N GLU A 132 -11.36 5.11 14.81
CA GLU A 132 -12.68 5.49 14.29
C GLU A 132 -12.86 5.15 12.79
N TYR A 133 -11.76 4.99 12.05
CA TYR A 133 -11.78 4.60 10.65
C TYR A 133 -11.64 3.08 10.42
N TRP A 134 -11.50 2.30 11.49
CA TRP A 134 -11.32 0.85 11.40
C TRP A 134 -12.67 0.12 11.46
N ARG A 135 -12.65 -1.13 10.99
CA ARG A 135 -13.75 -2.07 11.23
C ARG A 135 -13.48 -2.80 12.55
N LEU A 136 -14.38 -2.62 13.52
CA LEU A 136 -14.27 -3.24 14.84
C LEU A 136 -15.10 -4.55 14.92
N PRO A 137 -14.64 -5.56 15.69
CA PRO A 137 -13.31 -5.65 16.30
C PRO A 137 -12.21 -5.88 15.26
N VAL A 138 -11.02 -5.35 15.52
CA VAL A 138 -9.85 -5.53 14.65
C VAL A 138 -9.27 -6.93 14.87
N SER A 139 -9.23 -7.73 13.79
CA SER A 139 -8.59 -9.04 13.81
C SER A 139 -7.08 -8.93 13.93
N PRO A 140 -6.42 -9.70 14.81
CA PRO A 140 -4.95 -9.69 14.93
C PRO A 140 -4.25 -10.21 13.67
N THR A 141 -4.97 -10.94 12.80
CA THR A 141 -4.40 -11.58 11.61
C THR A 141 -4.99 -11.03 10.30
N PHE A 142 -5.91 -10.07 10.35
CA PHE A 142 -6.58 -9.59 9.13
C PHE A 142 -6.77 -8.07 9.05
N HIS A 143 -5.67 -7.34 9.23
CA HIS A 143 -5.64 -5.89 9.04
C HIS A 143 -6.01 -5.45 7.62
N GLY A 144 -5.87 -6.33 6.61
CA GLY A 144 -6.40 -6.11 5.25
C GLY A 144 -7.86 -5.71 5.22
N ARG A 145 -8.71 -6.49 5.91
CA ARG A 145 -10.14 -6.23 6.04
C ARG A 145 -10.44 -5.12 7.03
N ASP A 146 -9.74 -5.12 8.17
CA ASP A 146 -10.19 -4.31 9.31
C ASP A 146 -9.58 -2.90 9.36
N ILE A 147 -8.44 -2.66 8.69
CA ILE A 147 -7.73 -1.38 8.69
C ILE A 147 -7.56 -0.86 7.27
N PHE A 148 -6.94 -1.63 6.37
CA PHE A 148 -6.56 -1.14 5.05
C PHE A 148 -7.76 -0.90 4.13
N ALA A 149 -8.67 -1.87 4.02
CA ALA A 149 -9.90 -1.73 3.24
C ALA A 149 -10.76 -0.52 3.64
N PRO A 150 -11.11 -0.30 4.93
CA PRO A 150 -11.96 0.83 5.31
C PRO A 150 -11.26 2.19 5.21
N VAL A 151 -9.93 2.24 5.33
CA VAL A 151 -9.14 3.45 5.06
C VAL A 151 -9.13 3.80 3.58
N ALA A 152 -8.84 2.81 2.71
CA ALA A 152 -8.86 3.00 1.27
C ALA A 152 -10.23 3.46 0.75
N ALA A 153 -11.31 2.89 1.29
CA ALA A 153 -12.66 3.30 0.95
C ALA A 153 -12.95 4.77 1.32
N ARG A 154 -12.43 5.27 2.44
CA ARG A 154 -12.63 6.67 2.84
C ARG A 154 -11.72 7.64 2.10
N LEU A 155 -10.48 7.25 1.79
CA LEU A 155 -9.64 8.00 0.85
C LEU A 155 -10.37 8.21 -0.48
N SER A 156 -11.08 7.18 -0.95
CA SER A 156 -11.86 7.24 -2.20
C SER A 156 -13.07 8.18 -2.16
N LEU A 157 -13.48 8.59 -0.96
CA LEU A 157 -14.51 9.61 -0.70
C LEU A 157 -13.93 11.03 -0.53
N GLY A 158 -12.61 11.19 -0.67
CA GLY A 158 -11.94 12.50 -0.61
C GLY A 158 -11.38 12.88 0.76
N PHE A 159 -11.37 11.97 1.75
CA PHE A 159 -10.73 12.24 3.03
C PHE A 159 -9.21 12.41 2.84
N PRO A 160 -8.59 13.45 3.44
CA PRO A 160 -7.14 13.62 3.37
C PRO A 160 -6.41 12.59 4.27
N PRO A 161 -5.15 12.18 3.93
CA PRO A 161 -4.38 11.20 4.69
C PRO A 161 -4.20 11.57 6.16
N ILE A 162 -4.01 12.86 6.45
CA ILE A 162 -3.87 13.40 7.80
C ILE A 162 -5.06 13.06 8.72
N ASP A 163 -6.24 12.80 8.16
CA ASP A 163 -7.39 12.43 8.96
C ASP A 163 -7.21 11.06 9.61
N PHE A 164 -6.40 10.17 9.06
CA PHE A 164 -6.28 8.77 9.50
C PHE A 164 -5.25 8.53 10.61
N GLY A 165 -4.42 9.53 10.96
CA GLY A 165 -3.45 9.39 12.04
C GLY A 165 -2.31 10.39 12.02
N GLU A 166 -1.12 9.92 12.37
CA GLU A 166 0.05 10.77 12.64
C GLU A 166 0.94 10.92 11.41
N VAL A 167 1.39 12.14 11.10
CA VAL A 167 2.38 12.37 10.04
C VAL A 167 3.68 11.65 10.39
N ILE A 168 4.23 10.92 9.42
CA ILE A 168 5.53 10.28 9.54
C ILE A 168 6.47 10.81 8.46
N THR A 169 7.74 10.95 8.81
CA THR A 169 8.74 11.50 7.90
C THR A 169 9.72 10.46 7.37
N SER A 170 9.62 9.22 7.84
CA SER A 170 10.45 8.10 7.41
C SER A 170 9.64 6.82 7.32
N VAL A 171 10.07 5.93 6.42
CA VAL A 171 9.42 4.66 6.09
C VAL A 171 10.45 3.55 5.90
N THR A 172 10.04 2.31 6.11
CA THR A 172 10.91 1.14 5.91
C THR A 172 11.18 0.93 4.42
N MET A 173 12.42 0.56 4.08
CA MET A 173 12.84 0.25 2.71
C MET A 173 13.43 -1.16 2.61
N LEU A 174 13.20 -1.82 1.47
CA LEU A 174 13.83 -3.07 1.08
C LEU A 174 15.07 -2.81 0.22
N PRO A 175 16.04 -3.74 0.20
CA PRO A 175 17.08 -3.77 -0.81
C PRO A 175 16.47 -3.93 -2.21
N LEU A 176 16.62 -2.90 -3.05
CA LEU A 176 16.05 -2.91 -4.40
C LEU A 176 17.05 -3.44 -5.41
N LEU A 177 16.64 -4.47 -6.15
CA LEU A 177 17.40 -4.96 -7.29
C LEU A 177 17.27 -3.95 -8.43
N ARG A 178 18.41 -3.51 -8.96
CA ARG A 178 18.49 -2.67 -10.15
C ARG A 178 19.02 -3.49 -11.31
N PRO A 179 18.41 -3.41 -12.50
CA PRO A 179 19.06 -3.91 -13.69
C PRO A 179 20.38 -3.15 -13.86
N TYR A 180 21.46 -3.89 -14.08
CA TYR A 180 22.73 -3.35 -14.53
C TYR A 180 23.01 -3.93 -15.90
N GLN A 181 23.60 -3.13 -16.78
CA GLN A 181 24.10 -3.64 -18.05
C GLN A 181 25.44 -4.31 -17.79
N ALA A 182 25.53 -5.61 -18.07
CA ALA A 182 26.79 -6.32 -18.03
C ALA A 182 27.63 -5.94 -19.26
N HIS A 183 28.96 -6.08 -19.18
CA HIS A 183 29.86 -5.68 -20.26
C HIS A 183 29.67 -6.48 -21.56
N ASP A 184 28.89 -7.55 -21.54
CA ASP A 184 28.60 -8.47 -22.64
C ASP A 184 27.27 -8.18 -23.37
N GLY A 185 26.51 -7.14 -22.98
CA GLY A 185 25.33 -6.66 -23.70
C GLY A 185 24.01 -7.06 -23.07
#